data_AF-A0A4V1UQA7-F1
#
_entry.id   AF-A0A4V1UQA7-F1
#
_cell.length_a   1.000
_cell.length_b   1.000
_cell.length_c   1.000
_cell.angle_alpha   90.00
_cell.angle_beta   90.00
_cell.angle_gamma   90.00
#
_symmetry.space_group_name_H-M   'P 1'
#
loop_
_entity.id
_entity.type
_entity.pdbx_description
1 polymer ?
#
loop_
_entity_poly.entity_id
_entity_poly.type
_entity_poly.pdbx_seq_one_letter_code
_entity_poly.pdbx_strand_id
1 'polypeptide(L)' 'TVEMRDGPQRFRVTGSQVVRWDASGIQTNDGGAPRIALVTCWPLEAKTPGPMRYVVWAELIQEPLSASMPSQV' A
#
# COMPACT_ATOMS: atom_id res chain seq x y z
N THR A 1 -8.54 -1.27 -4.22
CA THR A 1 -8.30 -2.62 -4.76
C THR A 1 -7.19 -2.53 -5.77
N VAL A 2 -6.32 -3.53 -5.82
CA VAL A 2 -5.25 -3.67 -6.82
C VAL A 2 -5.53 -4.93 -7.62
N GLU A 3 -5.63 -4.80 -8.94
CA GLU A 3 -5.77 -5.94 -9.84
C GLU A 3 -4.41 -6.65 -9.95
N MET A 4 -4.33 -7.90 -9.49
CA MET A 4 -3.15 -8.74 -9.67
C MET A 4 -3.42 -9.84 -10.69
N ARG A 5 -2.35 -10.47 -11.17
CA ARG A 5 -2.44 -11.64 -12.06
C ARG A 5 -3.29 -12.76 -11.46
N ASP A 6 -3.16 -13.00 -10.16
CA ASP A 6 -3.85 -14.07 -9.44
C ASP A 6 -5.24 -13.64 -8.93
N GLY A 7 -5.67 -12.42 -9.26
CA GLY A 7 -6.96 -11.85 -8.88
C GLY A 7 -6.85 -10.51 -8.12
N PRO A 8 -7.97 -9.80 -7.94
CA PRO A 8 -7.99 -8.54 -7.22
C PRO A 8 -7.69 -8.72 -5.73
N GLN A 9 -6.85 -7.85 -5.17
CA GLN A 9 -6.56 -7.78 -3.75
C GLN A 9 -6.95 -6.42 -3.16
N ARG A 10 -7.44 -6.43 -1.91
CA ARG A 10 -7.85 -5.21 -1.20
C ARG A 10 -6.77 -4.77 -0.24
N PHE A 11 -6.39 -3.50 -0.34
CA PHE A 11 -5.45 -2.86 0.56
C PHE A 11 -6.14 -1.70 1.26
N ARG A 12 -5.85 -1.52 2.55
CA ARG A 12 -6.32 -0.41 3.36
C ARG A 12 -5.18 0.59 3.52
N VAL A 13 -5.42 1.85 3.15
CA VAL A 13 -4.48 2.95 3.38
C VAL A 13 -4.28 3.14 4.88
N THR A 14 -3.04 3.19 5.33
CA THR A 14 -2.66 3.36 6.74
C THR A 14 -1.97 4.69 7.03
N GLY A 15 -1.48 5.39 5.99
CA GLY A 15 -0.92 6.73 6.16
C GLY A 15 -0.27 7.27 4.89
N SER A 16 0.20 8.51 4.96
CA SER A 16 0.98 9.13 3.89
C SER A 16 2.03 10.07 4.43
N GLN A 17 3.05 10.34 3.61
CA GLN A 17 4.15 11.24 3.94
C GLN A 17 4.79 11.83 2.68
N VAL A 18 5.44 12.99 2.83
CA VAL A 18 6.28 13.59 1.78
C VAL A 18 7.75 13.40 2.18
N VAL A 19 8.52 12.76 1.31
CA VAL A 19 9.92 12.37 1.57
C VAL A 19 10.83 12.78 0.41
N ARG A 20 12.14 12.88 0.64
CA ARG A 20 13.10 12.97 -0.48
C ARG A 20 13.12 11.64 -1.24
N TRP A 21 13.45 11.70 -2.52
CA TRP A 21 13.44 10.54 -3.44
C TRP A 21 14.32 9.37 -2.97
N ASP A 22 15.39 9.66 -2.21
CA ASP A 22 16.38 8.73 -1.67
C ASP A 22 16.09 8.32 -0.21
N ALA A 23 14.98 8.78 0.37
CA ALA A 23 14.67 8.64 1.79
C ALA A 23 13.26 8.09 2.06
N SER A 24 12.77 7.19 1.19
CA SER A 24 11.40 6.65 1.30
C SER A 24 11.20 5.65 2.44
N GLY A 25 12.28 4.98 2.89
CA GLY A 25 12.20 3.92 3.90
C GLY A 25 11.51 2.64 3.40
N ILE A 26 11.22 2.51 2.10
CA ILE A 26 10.64 1.28 1.52
C ILE A 26 11.66 0.16 1.64
N GLN A 27 11.29 -0.90 2.36
CA GLN A 27 12.09 -2.11 2.52
C GLN A 27 11.40 -3.26 1.79
N THR A 28 12.17 -4.05 1.04
CA THR A 28 11.70 -5.30 0.44
C THR A 28 12.15 -6.48 1.31
N ASN A 29 11.37 -7.57 1.31
CA ASN A 29 11.70 -8.81 2.02
C ASN A 29 11.93 -8.63 3.54
N ASP A 30 11.16 -7.75 4.18
CA ASP A 30 11.23 -7.47 5.62
C ASP A 30 10.61 -8.56 6.51
N GLY A 31 10.10 -9.65 5.91
CA GLY A 31 9.42 -10.74 6.61
C GLY A 31 8.04 -10.36 7.17
N GLY A 32 7.54 -9.17 6.88
CA GLY A 32 6.24 -8.69 7.34
C GLY A 32 5.07 -9.16 6.47
N ALA A 33 3.86 -8.78 6.89
CA ALA A 33 2.67 -8.95 6.07
C ALA A 33 2.79 -8.15 4.76
N PRO A 34 2.13 -8.57 3.66
CA PRO A 34 2.17 -7.84 2.40
C PRO A 34 1.67 -6.39 2.54
N ARG A 35 2.46 -5.45 2.01
CA ARG A 35 2.18 -4.01 1.98
C ARG A 35 2.47 -3.45 0.60
N ILE A 36 1.82 -2.32 0.29
CA ILE A 36 2.11 -1.54 -0.91
C ILE A 36 2.42 -0.10 -0.53
N ALA A 37 3.26 0.54 -1.35
CA ALA A 37 3.54 1.96 -1.29
C ALA A 37 3.24 2.58 -2.67
N LEU A 38 2.34 3.55 -2.73
CA LEU A 38 2.11 4.35 -3.94
C LEU A 38 3.01 5.58 -3.88
N VAL A 39 3.85 5.77 -4.88
CA VAL A 39 4.86 6.84 -4.91
C VAL A 39 4.64 7.73 -6.13
N THR A 40 4.54 9.04 -5.90
CA THR A 40 4.43 10.03 -6.98
C THR A 40 5.24 11.30 -6.66
N CYS A 41 5.41 12.17 -7.65
CA CYS A 41 6.09 13.45 -7.50
C CYS A 41 5.39 14.37 -6.49
N TRP A 42 6.17 15.21 -5.82
CA TRP A 42 5.66 16.28 -4.97
C TRP A 42 6.39 17.60 -5.28
N PRO A 43 5.71 18.76 -5.30
CA PRO A 43 4.24 18.95 -5.20
C PRO A 43 3.45 18.26 -6.32
N LEU A 44 2.15 18.00 -6.11
CA LEU A 44 1.31 17.28 -7.08
C LEU A 44 1.11 18.07 -8.38
N GLU A 45 1.14 19.40 -8.27
CA GLU A 45 0.99 20.37 -9.34
C GLU A 45 2.33 20.80 -9.98
N ALA A 46 3.44 20.16 -9.60
CA ALA A 46 4.76 20.48 -10.13
C ALA A 46 4.84 20.18 -11.63
N LYS A 47 5.25 21.19 -12.42
CA LYS A 47 5.46 21.06 -13.86
C LYS A 47 6.81 20.45 -14.23
N THR A 48 7.74 20.39 -13.28
CA THR A 48 9.09 19.85 -13.45
C THR A 48 9.41 18.87 -12.32
N PRO A 49 10.26 17.86 -12.56
CA PRO A 49 10.67 16.93 -11.52
C PRO A 49 11.43 17.63 -10.40
N GLY A 50 10.94 17.47 -9.16
CA GLY A 50 11.63 17.88 -7.94
C GLY A 50 12.21 16.68 -7.17
N PRO A 51 12.92 16.93 -6.06
CA PRO A 51 13.52 15.88 -5.25
C PRO A 51 12.52 15.18 -4.31
N MET A 52 11.29 15.71 -4.16
CA MET A 52 10.32 15.22 -3.19
C MET A 52 9.33 14.24 -3.81
N ARG A 53 8.85 13.29 -3.00
CA ARG A 53 7.86 12.29 -3.37
C ARG A 53 6.76 12.23 -2.31
N TYR A 54 5.51 12.13 -2.76
CA TYR A 54 4.38 11.78 -1.90
C TYR A 54 4.23 10.27 -1.90
N VAL A 55 4.27 9.67 -0.71
CA VAL A 55 4.18 8.24 -0.49
C VAL A 55 2.89 7.95 0.30
N VAL A 56 2.07 7.05 -0.22
CA VAL A 56 0.89 6.51 0.48
C VAL A 56 1.16 5.05 0.81
N TRP A 57 1.00 4.70 2.08
CA TRP A 57 1.19 3.35 2.62
C TRP A 57 -0.14 2.64 2.73
N ALA A 58 -0.18 1.37 2.33
CA ALA A 58 -1.36 0.54 2.52
C ALA A 58 -0.97 -0.91 2.86
N GLU A 59 -1.80 -1.54 3.68
CA GLU A 59 -1.63 -2.91 4.16
C GLU A 59 -2.72 -3.81 3.56
N LEU A 60 -2.37 -5.06 3.27
CA LEU A 60 -3.33 -6.04 2.75
C LEU A 60 -4.45 -6.25 3.77
N ILE A 61 -5.70 -6.16 3.32
CA ILE A 61 -6.84 -6.58 4.13
C ILE A 61 -6.85 -8.10 4.09
N GLN A 62 -6.47 -8.74 5.19
CA GLN A 62 -6.72 -10.16 5.37
C GLN A 62 -8.22 -10.35 5.49
N GLU A 63 -8.85 -10.94 4.47
CA GLU A 63 -10.20 -11.46 4.62
C GLU A 63 -10.13 -12.54 5.71
N PRO A 64 -10.89 -12.42 6.82
CA PRO A 64 -10.85 -13.45 7.85
C PRO A 64 -11.29 -14.77 7.21
N LEU A 65 -10.50 -15.83 7.42
CA LEU A 65 -10.88 -17.21 7.15
C LEU A 65 -12.01 -17.62 8.12
N SER A 66 -13.21 -17.04 7.98
CA SER A 66 -14.39 -17.46 8.76
C SER A 66 -15.68 -16.91 8.18
N ALA A 67 -16.27 -17.68 7.26
CA ALA A 67 -17.73 -17.82 7.14
C ALA A 67 -18.11 -19.25 6.71
N SER A 68 -17.36 -20.26 7.17
CA SER A 68 -17.65 -21.68 6.94
C SER A 68 -17.77 -22.45 8.25
N MET A 69 -18.43 -21.85 9.25
CA MET A 69 -19.05 -22.58 10.34
C MET A 69 -20.57 -22.49 10.13
N PRO A 70 -21.26 -23.56 9.69
CA PRO A 70 -22.72 -23.57 9.72
C PRO A 70 -23.16 -23.54 11.18
N SER A 71 -23.80 -22.45 11.59
CA SER A 71 -24.52 -22.38 12.86
C SER A 71 -25.74 -23.30 12.78
N GLN A 72 -25.63 -24.52 13.30
CA GLN A 72 -26.81 -25.29 13.72
C GLN A 72 -27.21 -24.84 15.13
N VAL A 73 -28.38 -24.22 15.25
CA VAL A 73 -29.23 -24.23 16.44
C VAL A 73 -30.67 -24.43 16.00
#